data_AF-A0A964W7K2-F1
#
_entry.id   AF-A0A964W7K2-F1
#
_cell.length_a   1.000
_cell.length_b   1.000
_cell.length_c   1.000
_cell.angle_alpha   90.00
_cell.angle_beta   90.00
_cell.angle_gamma   90.00
#
_symmetry.space_group_name_H-M   'P 1'
#
loop_
_entity.id
_entity.type
_entity.pdbx_description
1 polymer ?
#
loop_
_entity_poly.entity_id
_entity_poly.type
_entity_poly.pdbx_seq_one_letter_code
_entity_poly.pdbx_strand_id
1 'polypeptide(L)' 'MSKRVKISFSTVNDGKYTVISNVDISQSSSRIKTAMKGAVREHEKRQAISQKEASKLVLNF' A
#
# COMPACT_ATOMS: atom_id res chain seq x y z
N MET A 1 -18.19 28.56 43.50
CA MET A 1 -18.24 28.86 42.06
C MET A 1 -17.67 27.68 41.28
N SER A 2 -18.52 26.85 40.67
CA SER A 2 -18.07 25.77 39.79
C SER A 2 -17.66 26.36 38.43
N LYS A 3 -16.37 26.29 38.09
CA LYS A 3 -15.86 26.77 36.81
C LYS A 3 -16.22 25.75 35.74
N ARG A 4 -17.19 26.06 34.87
CA ARG A 4 -17.43 25.28 33.65
C ARG A 4 -16.20 25.38 32.76
N VAL A 5 -15.39 24.34 32.70
CA VAL A 5 -14.30 24.23 31.72
C VAL A 5 -14.92 23.77 30.41
N LYS A 6 -14.86 24.61 29.37
CA LYS A 6 -15.23 24.21 28.01
C LYS A 6 -14.20 23.18 27.54
N ILE A 7 -14.59 21.91 27.49
CA ILE A 7 -13.81 20.86 26.83
C ILE A 7 -13.94 21.12 25.34
N SER A 8 -12.88 21.57 24.69
CA SER A 8 -12.83 21.69 23.24
C SER A 8 -12.42 20.34 22.65
N PHE A 9 -12.96 19.97 21.48
CA PHE A 9 -12.54 18.74 20.80
C PHE A 9 -11.03 18.73 20.50
N SER A 10 -10.41 19.91 20.34
CA SER A 10 -8.96 20.05 20.23
C SER A 10 -8.21 19.55 21.47
N THR A 11 -8.68 19.85 22.69
CA THR A 11 -8.04 19.38 23.93
C THR A 11 -8.28 17.89 24.20
N VAL A 12 -9.36 17.31 23.67
CA VAL A 12 -9.62 15.86 23.77
C VAL A 12 -8.73 15.04 22.85
N ASN A 13 -8.32 15.63 21.73
CA ASN A 13 -7.62 14.96 20.65
C ASN A 13 -6.10 15.17 20.68
N ASP A 14 -5.64 16.15 21.47
CA ASP A 14 -4.23 16.44 21.65
C ASP A 14 -3.50 15.21 22.22
N GLY A 15 -2.46 14.75 21.53
CA GLY A 15 -1.67 13.56 21.89
C GLY A 15 -2.34 12.20 21.64
N LYS A 16 -3.59 12.13 21.15
CA LYS A 16 -4.28 10.86 20.87
C LYS A 16 -4.02 10.29 19.48
N TYR A 17 -3.58 11.13 18.55
CA TYR A 17 -3.18 10.71 17.21
C TYR A 17 -1.93 11.45 16.76
N THR A 18 -1.08 10.74 16.03
CA THR A 18 0.02 11.34 15.27
C THR A 18 -0.49 11.64 13.87
N VAL A 19 -0.48 12.91 13.49
CA VAL A 19 -0.78 13.31 12.11
C VAL A 19 0.39 12.87 11.25
N ILE A 20 0.14 11.92 10.33
CA ILE A 20 1.13 11.52 9.34
C ILE A 20 1.31 12.68 8.37
N SER A 21 2.54 13.11 8.14
CA SER A 21 2.79 14.21 7.20
C SER A 21 2.46 13.77 5.76
N ASN A 22 2.00 14.71 4.93
CA ASN A 22 1.77 14.43 3.51
C ASN A 22 3.05 13.94 2.80
N VAL A 23 4.22 14.36 3.29
CA VAL A 23 5.52 13.90 2.78
C VAL A 23 5.72 12.42 3.07
N ASP A 24 5.44 11.96 4.30
CA ASP A 24 5.56 10.54 4.67
C ASP A 24 4.60 9.65 3.89
N ILE A 25 3.38 10.14 3.63
CA ILE A 25 2.39 9.45 2.78
C ILE A 25 2.92 9.31 1.35
N SER A 26 3.49 10.38 0.79
CA SER A 26 4.02 10.38 -0.57
C SER A 26 5.22 9.43 -0.73
N GLN A 27 6.13 9.42 0.24
CA GLN A 27 7.28 8.52 0.25
C GLN A 27 6.85 7.06 0.37
N SER A 28 5.93 6.77 1.29
CA SER A 28 5.39 5.41 1.49
C SER A 28 4.69 4.91 0.23
N SER A 29 3.86 5.75 -0.39
CA SER A 29 3.18 5.44 -1.64
C SER A 29 4.14 5.15 -2.79
N SER A 30 5.22 5.92 -2.92
CA SER A 30 6.26 5.72 -3.93
C SER A 30 6.99 4.37 -3.75
N ARG A 31 7.34 4.03 -2.50
CA ARG A 31 7.96 2.74 -2.16
C ARG A 31 7.04 1.57 -2.50
N ILE A 32 5.77 1.64 -2.10
CA ILE A 32 4.77 0.60 -2.39
C ILE A 32 4.61 0.41 -3.91
N LYS A 33 4.46 1.50 -4.67
CA LYS A 33 4.35 1.43 -6.14
C LYS A 33 5.57 0.77 -6.78
N THR A 34 6.77 1.08 -6.29
CA THR A 34 8.02 0.52 -6.81
C THR A 34 8.11 -0.98 -6.54
N ALA A 35 7.82 -1.41 -5.30
CA ALA A 35 7.79 -2.82 -4.94
C ALA A 35 6.75 -3.61 -5.76
N MET A 36 5.54 -3.04 -5.90
CA MET A 36 4.46 -3.68 -6.64
C MET A 36 4.79 -3.82 -8.13
N LYS A 37 5.46 -2.83 -8.74
CA LYS A 37 5.92 -2.93 -10.14
C LYS A 37 6.88 -4.11 -10.35
N GLY A 38 7.75 -4.39 -9.38
CA GLY A 38 8.64 -5.56 -9.42
C GLY A 38 7.85 -6.88 -9.38
N ALA A 39 6.92 -6.99 -8.42
CA ALA A 39 6.09 -8.18 -8.26
C ALA A 39 5.22 -8.47 -9.49
N VAL A 40 4.60 -7.44 -10.09
CA VAL A 40 3.77 -7.59 -11.30
C VAL A 40 4.61 -8.09 -12.47
N ARG A 41 5.79 -7.51 -12.71
CA ARG A 41 6.68 -7.95 -13.79
C ARG A 41 7.12 -9.41 -13.63
N GLU A 42 7.42 -9.82 -12.40
CA GLU A 42 7.79 -11.21 -12.13
C GLU A 42 6.62 -12.17 -12.39
N HIS A 43 5.43 -11.80 -11.94
CA HIS A 43 4.21 -12.55 -12.19
C HIS A 43 3.93 -12.71 -13.69
N GLU A 44 3.96 -11.62 -14.46
CA GLU A 44 3.78 -11.63 -15.91
C GLU A 44 4.80 -12.54 -16.62
N LYS A 45 6.07 -12.47 -16.20
CA LYS A 45 7.13 -13.34 -16.75
C LYS A 45 6.84 -14.81 -16.49
N ARG A 46 6.42 -15.17 -15.27
CA ARG A 46 6.06 -16.56 -14.91
C ARG A 46 4.85 -17.03 -15.71
N GLN A 47 3.84 -16.18 -15.88
CA GLN A 47 2.64 -16.49 -16.67
C GLN A 47 2.99 -16.75 -18.14
N ALA A 48 3.85 -15.92 -18.75
CA ALA A 48 4.30 -16.10 -20.12
C ALA A 48 5.08 -17.41 -20.32
N ILE A 49 5.94 -17.78 -19.35
CA ILE A 49 6.66 -19.06 -19.36
C ILE A 49 5.67 -20.23 -19.28
N SER A 50 4.75 -20.18 -18.32
CA SER A 50 3.76 -21.23 -18.12
C SER A 50 2.89 -21.44 -19.36
N GLN A 51 2.44 -20.36 -20.01
CA GLN A 51 1.71 -20.43 -21.28
C GLN A 51 2.55 -21.09 -22.39
N LYS A 52 3.82 -20.68 -22.53
CA LYS A 52 4.72 -21.27 -23.54
C LYS A 52 4.94 -22.77 -23.30
N GLU A 53 5.08 -23.19 -22.06
CA GLU A 53 5.23 -24.61 -21.70
C GLU A 53 3.96 -25.41 -21.95
N ALA A 54 2.79 -24.87 -21.58
CA ALA A 54 1.51 -25.48 -21.89
C ALA A 54 1.30 -25.66 -23.40
N SER A 55 1.64 -24.65 -24.21
CA SER A 55 1.55 -24.75 -25.67
C SER A 55 2.46 -25.84 -26.25
N LYS A 56 3.65 -26.04 -25.67
CA LYS A 56 4.55 -27.14 -26.07
C LYS A 56 3.98 -28.52 -25.74
N LEU A 57 3.29 -28.65 -24.60
CA LEU A 57 2.64 -29.89 -24.20
C LEU A 57 1.52 -30.27 -25.18
N VAL A 58 0.70 -29.30 -25.59
CA VAL A 58 -0.42 -29.54 -26.52
C VAL A 58 0.06 -29.94 -27.93
N LEU A 59 1.18 -29.40 -28.39
CA LEU A 59 1.74 -29.70 -29.73
C LEU A 59 2.49 -31.04 -29.82
N ASN A 60 2.73 -31.72 -28.69
CA ASN A 60 3.37 -33.03 -28.63
C ASN A 60 2.36 -34.20 -28.56
N PHE A 61 1.07 -33.95 -28.83
CA PHE A 61 0.01 -34.94 -28.98
C PHE A 61 -0.48 -35.02 -30.43
#